data_AF-A0A0M2XW61-F1
#
_entry.id   AF-A0A0M2XW61-F1
#
_cell.length_a   1.000
_cell.length_b   1.000
_cell.length_c   1.000
_cell.angle_alpha   90.00
_cell.angle_beta   90.00
_cell.angle_gamma   90.00
#
_symmetry.space_group_name_H-M   'P 1'
#
loop_
_entity.id
_entity.type
_entity.pdbx_description
1 polymer ?
#
loop_
_entity_poly.entity_id
_entity_poly.type
_entity_poly.pdbx_seq_one_letter_code
_entity_poly.pdbx_strand_id
1 'polypeptide(L)'
;MRKILLSAIYLFASVLTFAQTNPVKVTDFFDDFEIKPYNGNVMDTVYNTGNDVVLPVFMRFKLKGPFGSGNFTMVPQKSFARILFELTNGFDYTPHSNAIDLSGNEWRPMTGSLYSPYVVVNLTLYKEYLGSGKLKTHFKSDYDAVNNSWNPGIVAVAKSTRNITVINVPNFIGPSQLCGEATYTIERPSAITLENATGIATLTALGNNQWKVTKIGSNSGTVQLVSTSGGKRYTKSITVGTLPPRISGPQTVTSNNSYTYSVYKSDPNSTLSIEAYAGPGMPYTLNVVGNQITLNTNSIGGNVRDYYIQLKATETNSCGTSIQTVYSVRFRGGDGPIN
;
A
#
# COMPACT_ATOMS: atom_id res chain seq x y z
N MET A 1 -42.66 14.22 62.41
CA MET A 1 -42.16 14.85 61.17
C MET A 1 -40.83 15.62 61.30
N ARG A 2 -40.44 16.18 62.46
CA ARG A 2 -39.15 16.90 62.61
C ARG A 2 -37.87 16.04 62.63
N LYS A 3 -37.94 14.74 62.96
CA LYS A 3 -36.75 13.86 63.01
C LYS A 3 -36.29 13.33 61.65
N ILE A 4 -37.18 13.22 60.65
CA ILE A 4 -36.86 12.68 59.32
C ILE A 4 -36.17 13.76 58.45
N LEU A 5 -36.48 15.04 58.67
CA LEU A 5 -35.89 16.16 57.93
C LEU A 5 -34.41 16.39 58.29
N LEU A 6 -34.02 16.18 59.56
CA LEU A 6 -32.61 16.33 59.97
C LEU A 6 -31.72 15.17 59.47
N SER A 7 -32.26 13.94 59.34
CA SER A 7 -31.48 12.79 58.84
C SER A 7 -31.18 12.91 57.35
N ALA A 8 -32.13 13.43 56.56
CA ALA A 8 -31.95 13.65 55.12
C ALA A 8 -30.96 14.79 54.83
N ILE A 9 -30.94 15.84 55.66
CA ILE A 9 -29.98 16.96 55.53
C ILE A 9 -28.56 16.52 55.92
N TYR A 10 -28.39 15.68 56.96
CA TYR A 10 -27.07 15.11 57.29
C TYR A 10 -26.58 14.10 56.25
N LEU A 11 -27.46 13.33 55.61
CA LEU A 11 -27.08 12.40 54.53
C LEU A 11 -26.71 13.16 53.24
N PHE A 12 -27.42 14.25 52.90
CA PHE A 12 -27.08 15.10 51.75
C PHE A 12 -25.81 15.93 51.98
N ALA A 13 -25.61 16.46 53.20
CA ALA A 13 -24.41 17.21 53.54
C ALA A 13 -23.18 16.31 53.62
N SER A 14 -23.30 15.08 54.13
CA SER A 14 -22.19 14.11 54.18
C SER A 14 -21.82 13.55 52.80
N VAL A 15 -22.78 13.36 51.89
CA VAL A 15 -22.50 12.93 50.51
C VAL A 15 -21.89 14.07 49.67
N LEU A 16 -22.31 15.34 49.86
CA LEU A 16 -21.66 16.49 49.22
C LEU A 16 -20.26 16.77 49.79
N THR A 17 -20.05 16.60 51.10
CA THR A 17 -18.71 16.79 51.69
C THR A 17 -17.77 15.64 51.37
N PHE A 18 -18.24 14.39 51.26
CA PHE A 18 -17.38 13.27 50.86
C PHE A 18 -16.92 13.39 49.39
N ALA A 19 -17.75 13.99 48.53
CA ALA A 19 -17.40 14.32 47.15
C ALA A 19 -16.50 15.57 47.01
N GLN A 20 -16.45 16.44 48.01
CA GLN A 20 -15.66 17.70 48.00
C GLN A 20 -14.37 17.66 48.83
N THR A 21 -14.08 16.59 49.58
CA THR A 21 -12.91 16.56 50.50
C THR A 21 -11.92 15.43 50.24
N ASN A 22 -12.25 14.49 49.36
CA ASN A 22 -11.32 13.46 48.95
C ASN A 22 -10.97 13.68 47.48
N PRO A 23 -9.75 14.15 47.18
CA PRO A 23 -9.20 13.97 45.84
C PRO A 23 -9.07 12.46 45.61
N VAL A 24 -10.12 11.87 45.03
CA VAL A 24 -10.16 10.44 44.76
C VAL A 24 -9.05 10.14 43.79
N LYS A 25 -8.14 9.23 44.15
CA LYS A 25 -7.02 8.89 43.28
C LYS A 25 -7.61 8.30 42.02
N VAL A 26 -7.08 8.69 40.88
CA VAL A 26 -7.53 8.20 39.57
C VAL A 26 -7.37 6.66 39.44
N THR A 27 -6.50 6.04 40.26
CA THR A 27 -6.42 4.57 40.45
C THR A 27 -7.66 3.93 41.04
N ASP A 28 -8.50 4.72 41.72
CA ASP A 28 -9.72 4.27 42.39
C ASP A 28 -10.92 4.37 41.45
N PHE A 29 -10.80 5.16 40.37
CA PHE A 29 -11.82 5.37 39.35
C PHE A 29 -11.63 4.49 38.12
N PHE A 30 -10.40 4.35 37.63
CA PHE A 30 -10.11 3.60 36.42
C PHE A 30 -9.48 2.24 36.72
N ASP A 31 -10.06 1.21 36.12
CA ASP A 31 -9.59 -0.17 36.19
C ASP A 31 -8.56 -0.44 35.10
N ASP A 32 -8.80 0.11 33.92
CA ASP A 32 -7.97 -0.13 32.74
C ASP A 32 -8.08 1.03 31.73
N PHE A 33 -7.07 1.14 30.88
CA PHE A 33 -6.99 2.12 29.80
C PHE A 33 -6.58 1.42 28.50
N GLU A 34 -7.36 1.60 27.44
CA GLU A 34 -7.14 0.93 26.16
C GLU A 34 -7.30 1.88 24.97
N ILE A 35 -6.39 1.84 24.00
CA ILE A 35 -6.54 2.53 22.71
C ILE A 35 -7.03 1.54 21.64
N LYS A 36 -8.16 1.87 21.00
CA LYS A 36 -8.75 1.11 19.88
C LYS A 36 -8.84 1.96 18.61
N PRO A 37 -8.77 1.37 17.40
CA PRO A 37 -9.14 2.08 16.18
C PRO A 37 -10.61 2.52 16.22
N TYR A 38 -10.91 3.65 15.59
CA TYR A 38 -12.29 4.17 15.47
C TYR A 38 -13.26 3.18 14.76
N ASN A 39 -12.74 2.30 13.90
CA ASN A 39 -13.54 1.35 13.11
C ASN A 39 -13.58 -0.08 13.68
N GLY A 40 -13.35 -0.25 14.98
CA GLY A 40 -13.64 -1.50 15.70
C GLY A 40 -12.68 -2.66 15.46
N ASN A 41 -11.93 -2.69 14.36
CA ASN A 41 -11.00 -3.76 14.04
C ASN A 41 -9.64 -3.22 13.57
N VAL A 42 -8.60 -3.54 14.35
CA VAL A 42 -7.17 -3.57 13.98
C VAL A 42 -6.43 -2.20 13.85
N MET A 43 -5.87 -1.72 14.96
CA MET A 43 -4.69 -0.81 14.97
C MET A 43 -3.38 -1.60 14.80
N ASP A 44 -3.45 -2.93 14.63
CA ASP A 44 -2.27 -3.79 14.65
C ASP A 44 -1.44 -3.69 13.38
N THR A 45 -1.85 -2.91 12.37
CA THR A 45 -1.06 -2.72 11.15
C THR A 45 -1.07 -1.27 10.68
N VAL A 46 0.12 -0.68 10.57
CA VAL A 46 0.35 0.68 10.06
C VAL A 46 1.22 0.61 8.81
N TYR A 47 0.87 1.37 7.77
CA TYR A 47 1.65 1.46 6.54
C TYR A 47 2.56 2.68 6.59
N ASN A 48 3.87 2.46 6.67
CA ASN A 48 4.86 3.53 6.58
C ASN A 48 5.13 3.86 5.11
N THR A 49 4.51 4.93 4.61
CA THR A 49 4.69 5.44 3.25
C THR A 49 5.79 6.48 3.13
N GLY A 50 6.49 6.82 4.23
CA GLY A 50 7.43 7.94 4.28
C GLY A 50 6.79 9.29 4.63
N ASN A 51 5.50 9.30 4.90
CA ASN A 51 4.76 10.46 5.40
C ASN A 51 4.21 10.15 6.80
N ASP A 52 3.91 11.20 7.56
CA ASP A 52 3.21 11.05 8.83
C ASP A 52 1.81 10.48 8.58
N VAL A 53 1.38 9.56 9.44
CA VAL A 53 0.11 8.87 9.32
C VAL A 53 -0.81 9.38 10.42
N VAL A 54 -1.94 9.99 10.05
CA VAL A 54 -2.98 10.37 11.01
C VAL A 54 -3.99 9.24 11.14
N LEU A 55 -4.09 8.67 12.33
CA LEU A 55 -5.03 7.60 12.66
C LEU A 55 -6.08 8.10 13.64
N PRO A 56 -7.38 8.06 13.30
CA PRO A 56 -8.43 8.27 14.28
C PRO A 56 -8.51 7.07 15.22
N VAL A 57 -8.33 7.31 16.51
CA VAL A 57 -8.43 6.28 17.55
C VAL A 57 -9.46 6.66 18.61
N PHE A 58 -10.05 5.63 19.21
CA PHE A 58 -10.74 5.71 20.48
C PHE A 58 -9.78 5.45 21.62
N MET A 59 -9.81 6.30 22.63
CA MET A 59 -9.29 5.97 23.95
C MET A 59 -10.46 5.53 24.82
N ARG A 60 -10.46 4.28 25.27
CA ARG A 60 -11.48 3.68 26.13
C ARG A 60 -10.94 3.62 27.56
N PHE A 61 -11.80 3.97 28.50
CA PHE A 61 -11.48 3.98 29.93
C PHE A 61 -12.40 3.01 30.67
N LYS A 62 -11.84 1.94 31.23
CA LYS A 62 -12.58 1.01 32.07
C LYS A 62 -12.63 1.55 33.50
N LEU A 63 -13.78 1.51 34.16
CA LEU A 63 -13.96 2.05 35.51
C LEU A 63 -13.91 0.93 36.57
N LYS A 64 -13.35 1.19 37.76
CA LYS A 64 -13.34 0.25 38.91
C LYS A 64 -14.66 0.32 39.67
N GLY A 65 -15.63 -0.52 39.29
CA GLY A 65 -16.82 -0.78 40.11
C GLY A 65 -18.16 -0.46 39.43
N PRO A 66 -19.29 -0.78 40.10
CA PRO A 66 -20.64 -0.65 39.55
C PRO A 66 -21.07 0.82 39.61
N PHE A 67 -20.42 1.67 38.83
CA PHE A 67 -20.93 3.01 38.56
C PHE A 67 -22.17 2.85 37.67
N GLY A 68 -23.32 2.67 38.34
CA GLY A 68 -24.61 2.48 37.71
C GLY A 68 -24.88 3.56 36.67
N SER A 69 -25.49 3.13 35.57
CA SER A 69 -25.96 3.95 34.46
C SER A 69 -26.53 5.31 34.92
N GLY A 70 -25.81 6.41 34.66
CA GLY A 70 -26.43 7.74 34.61
C GLY A 70 -25.77 8.90 35.36
N ASN A 71 -24.85 8.68 36.31
CA ASN A 71 -24.22 9.80 37.03
C ASN A 71 -22.86 10.20 36.44
N PHE A 72 -22.91 11.05 35.41
CA PHE A 72 -21.73 11.66 34.75
C PHE A 72 -20.99 12.69 35.62
N THR A 73 -21.55 13.06 36.78
CA THR A 73 -20.95 14.02 37.71
C THR A 73 -19.68 13.53 38.39
N MET A 74 -19.29 12.26 38.21
CA MET A 74 -18.09 11.67 38.83
C MET A 74 -16.94 11.39 37.84
N VAL A 75 -17.05 11.79 36.58
CA VAL A 75 -15.95 11.65 35.60
C VAL A 75 -14.91 12.76 35.87
N PRO A 76 -13.60 12.53 35.71
CA PRO A 76 -12.60 13.59 35.85
C PRO A 76 -12.92 14.77 34.94
N GLN A 77 -13.06 15.97 35.52
CA GLN A 77 -13.37 17.17 34.74
C GLN A 77 -12.22 17.65 33.87
N LYS A 78 -10.97 17.33 34.25
CA LYS A 78 -9.80 17.42 33.40
C LYS A 78 -8.91 16.19 33.58
N SER A 79 -8.40 15.68 32.47
CA SER A 79 -7.43 14.58 32.49
C SER A 79 -6.45 14.72 31.34
N PHE A 80 -5.29 14.09 31.48
CA PHE A 80 -4.19 14.25 30.55
C PHE A 80 -3.71 12.89 30.04
N ALA A 81 -3.78 12.69 28.74
CA ALA A 81 -3.24 11.50 28.11
C ALA A 81 -2.03 11.88 27.23
N ARG A 82 -1.00 11.04 27.26
CA ARG A 82 0.15 11.12 26.35
C ARG A 82 0.36 9.79 25.67
N ILE A 83 0.72 9.87 24.41
CA ILE A 83 1.05 8.70 23.61
C ILE A 83 2.53 8.78 23.27
N LEU A 84 3.25 7.72 23.64
CA LEU A 84 4.68 7.61 23.52
C LEU A 84 5.00 6.52 22.50
N PHE A 85 6.02 6.79 21.71
CA PHE A 85 6.61 5.80 20.83
C PHE A 85 7.83 5.25 21.53
N GLU A 86 7.89 3.94 21.76
CA GLU A 86 9.18 3.34 22.08
C GLU A 86 10.04 3.45 20.83
N LEU A 87 11.26 3.94 20.95
CA LEU A 87 12.25 3.97 19.88
C LEU A 87 12.96 2.61 19.81
N THR A 88 13.65 2.34 18.71
CA THR A 88 14.41 1.09 18.53
C THR A 88 15.50 0.88 19.59
N ASN A 89 15.98 1.96 20.21
CA ASN A 89 16.94 1.96 21.32
C ASN A 89 16.29 1.85 22.72
N GLY A 90 14.96 1.61 22.79
CA GLY A 90 14.20 1.45 24.03
C GLY A 90 13.81 2.76 24.73
N PHE A 91 14.17 3.92 24.19
CA PHE A 91 13.78 5.22 24.76
C PHE A 91 12.38 5.61 24.31
N ASP A 92 11.63 6.29 25.17
CA ASP A 92 10.29 6.77 24.84
C ASP A 92 10.36 8.16 24.21
N TYR A 93 9.86 8.30 22.99
CA TYR A 93 9.67 9.59 22.33
C TYR A 93 8.22 10.06 22.51
N THR A 94 8.06 11.32 22.91
CA THR A 94 6.74 11.95 23.06
C THR A 94 6.65 13.16 22.13
N PRO A 95 5.97 13.06 20.97
CA PRO A 95 5.73 14.22 20.14
C PRO A 95 4.82 15.20 20.90
N HIS A 96 5.15 16.49 20.88
CA HIS A 96 4.41 17.52 21.64
C HIS A 96 2.91 17.60 21.28
N SER A 97 2.56 17.27 20.03
CA SER A 97 1.19 17.25 19.49
C SER A 97 0.33 16.07 19.96
N ASN A 98 0.92 15.04 20.60
CA ASN A 98 0.20 13.87 21.10
C ASN A 98 -0.12 13.97 22.60
N ALA A 99 0.00 15.17 23.17
CA ALA A 99 -0.57 15.53 24.46
C ALA A 99 -2.06 15.82 24.26
N ILE A 100 -2.90 15.06 24.96
CA ILE A 100 -4.35 15.18 24.86
C ILE A 100 -4.86 15.68 26.21
N ASP A 101 -5.31 16.93 26.22
CA ASP A 101 -6.10 17.48 27.30
C ASP A 101 -7.55 17.07 27.10
N LEU A 102 -8.07 16.28 28.04
CA LEU A 102 -9.44 15.84 28.06
C LEU A 102 -10.22 16.67 29.06
N SER A 103 -11.19 17.43 28.57
CA SER A 103 -12.15 18.19 29.35
C SER A 103 -13.47 17.40 29.53
N GLY A 104 -14.23 17.73 30.57
CA GLY A 104 -15.50 17.08 30.90
C GLY A 104 -16.51 16.95 29.74
N ASN A 105 -16.44 17.86 28.75
CA ASN A 105 -17.37 17.91 27.61
C ASN A 105 -17.00 16.96 26.45
N GLU A 106 -15.79 16.40 26.45
CA GLU A 106 -15.29 15.55 25.36
C GLU A 106 -15.62 14.06 25.56
N TRP A 107 -16.10 13.70 26.76
CA TRP A 107 -16.50 12.36 27.11
C TRP A 107 -17.81 11.96 26.41
N ARG A 108 -17.76 10.92 25.58
CA ARG A 108 -18.95 10.36 24.94
C ARG A 108 -19.45 9.13 25.70
N PRO A 109 -20.73 9.08 26.09
CA PRO A 109 -21.32 7.86 26.62
C PRO A 109 -21.44 6.80 25.52
N MET A 110 -21.01 5.56 25.78
CA MET A 110 -21.48 4.43 24.98
C MET A 110 -22.93 4.14 25.32
N THR A 111 -23.81 3.99 24.34
CA THR A 111 -25.17 3.50 24.56
C THR A 111 -25.15 1.96 24.67
N GLY A 112 -25.48 1.40 25.84
CA GLY A 112 -25.57 -0.07 26.06
C GLY A 112 -24.86 -0.55 27.34
N SER A 113 -25.24 -1.74 27.85
CA SER A 113 -25.02 -2.24 29.23
C SER A 113 -23.57 -2.50 29.71
N LEU A 114 -22.53 -2.05 28.97
CA LEU A 114 -21.12 -2.23 29.35
C LEU A 114 -20.35 -0.91 29.19
N TYR A 115 -20.73 0.08 30.01
CA TYR A 115 -20.34 1.49 29.92
C TYR A 115 -18.87 1.74 30.30
N SER A 116 -18.04 1.96 29.29
CA SER A 116 -16.75 2.66 29.43
C SER A 116 -16.85 3.97 28.65
N PRO A 117 -16.67 5.14 29.27
CA PRO A 117 -16.62 6.38 28.52
C PRO A 117 -15.38 6.38 27.60
N TYR A 118 -15.49 7.06 26.46
CA TYR A 118 -14.41 7.13 25.49
C TYR A 118 -14.25 8.53 24.90
N VAL A 119 -13.07 8.78 24.34
CA VAL A 119 -12.76 9.99 23.57
C VAL A 119 -12.17 9.61 22.22
N VAL A 120 -12.57 10.33 21.18
CA VAL A 120 -12.00 10.21 19.83
C VAL A 120 -10.87 11.21 19.70
N VAL A 121 -9.69 10.73 19.34
CA VAL A 121 -8.52 11.57 19.10
C VAL A 121 -7.85 11.19 17.80
N ASN A 122 -7.37 12.20 17.08
CA ASN A 122 -6.51 11.99 15.92
C ASN A 122 -5.09 11.82 16.41
N LEU A 123 -4.56 10.62 16.20
CA LEU A 123 -3.18 10.27 16.52
C LEU A 123 -2.31 10.48 15.29
N THR A 124 -1.30 11.34 15.41
CA THR A 124 -0.26 11.43 14.37
C THR A 124 0.85 10.45 14.72
N LEU A 125 1.01 9.43 13.88
CA LEU A 125 2.17 8.55 13.88
C LEU A 125 3.23 9.14 12.95
N TYR A 126 4.30 9.64 13.53
CA TYR A 126 5.39 10.28 12.77
C TYR A 126 6.23 9.22 12.08
N LYS A 127 6.56 9.46 10.81
CA LYS A 127 7.30 8.52 9.94
C LYS A 127 8.63 8.04 10.55
N GLU A 128 9.28 8.89 11.32
CA GLU A 128 10.59 8.65 11.95
C GLU A 128 10.53 7.61 13.09
N TYR A 129 9.34 7.39 13.66
CA TYR A 129 9.13 6.55 14.84
C TYR A 129 8.30 5.29 14.56
N LEU A 130 7.90 5.06 13.31
CA LEU A 130 7.20 3.85 12.88
C LEU A 130 8.11 2.60 12.89
N GLY A 131 9.42 2.72 13.12
CA GLY A 131 10.35 1.59 13.07
C GLY A 131 10.26 0.59 14.23
N SER A 132 9.71 0.99 15.39
CA SER A 132 9.79 0.20 16.62
C SER A 132 8.69 -0.84 16.82
N GLY A 133 7.58 -0.70 16.10
CA GLY A 133 6.43 -1.60 16.23
C GLY A 133 5.77 -1.57 17.61
N LYS A 134 5.95 -0.54 18.43
CA LYS A 134 5.35 -0.44 19.77
C LYS A 134 4.78 0.93 20.06
N LEU A 135 3.52 0.94 20.47
CA LEU A 135 2.79 2.10 20.94
C LEU A 135 2.65 2.01 22.47
N LYS A 136 3.23 2.96 23.19
CA LYS A 136 3.06 3.10 24.64
C LYS A 136 2.10 4.25 24.91
N THR A 137 1.29 4.11 25.93
CA THR A 137 0.29 5.11 26.29
C THR A 137 0.37 5.36 27.78
N HIS A 138 0.57 6.61 28.16
CA HIS A 138 0.58 7.03 29.55
C HIS A 138 -0.62 7.93 29.81
N PHE A 139 -1.42 7.56 30.80
CA PHE A 139 -2.49 8.40 31.30
C PHE A 139 -2.10 8.97 32.65
N LYS A 140 -2.28 10.27 32.82
CA LYS A 140 -2.04 11.01 34.05
C LYS A 140 -3.27 11.87 34.34
N SER A 141 -3.79 11.84 35.55
CA SER A 141 -4.78 12.82 35.96
C SER A 141 -4.30 13.44 37.27
N ASP A 142 -4.04 14.75 37.19
CA ASP A 142 -3.54 15.61 38.25
C ASP A 142 -4.60 16.65 38.66
N TYR A 143 -5.84 16.50 38.16
CA TYR A 143 -6.85 17.54 38.33
C TYR A 143 -7.57 17.37 39.66
N ASP A 144 -7.32 18.34 40.55
CA ASP A 144 -8.03 18.49 41.80
C ASP A 144 -9.34 19.23 41.52
N ALA A 145 -10.43 18.46 41.41
CA ALA A 145 -11.76 19.00 41.17
C ALA A 145 -12.26 19.90 42.31
N VAL A 146 -11.71 19.75 43.51
CA VAL A 146 -12.08 20.56 44.69
C VAL A 146 -11.51 21.96 44.56
N ASN A 147 -10.25 22.05 44.16
CA ASN A 147 -9.52 23.32 44.07
C ASN A 147 -9.51 23.93 42.67
N ASN A 148 -10.18 23.29 41.70
CA ASN A 148 -10.14 23.65 40.28
C ASN A 148 -8.71 23.90 39.78
N SER A 149 -7.76 23.12 40.29
CA SER A 149 -6.33 23.35 40.07
C SER A 149 -5.62 22.02 39.83
N TRP A 150 -4.47 22.10 39.18
CA TRP A 150 -3.62 20.94 38.96
C TRP A 150 -2.81 20.69 40.23
N ASN A 151 -3.08 19.59 40.93
CA ASN A 151 -2.40 19.23 42.16
C ASN A 151 -1.30 18.19 41.87
N PRO A 152 -0.01 18.58 41.90
CA PRO A 152 1.10 17.69 41.57
C PRO A 152 1.29 16.55 42.59
N GLY A 153 0.63 16.59 43.75
CA GLY A 153 0.73 15.57 44.79
C GLY A 153 -0.15 14.33 44.59
N ILE A 154 -1.09 14.34 43.63
CA ILE A 154 -2.09 13.28 43.45
C ILE A 154 -2.04 12.81 42.00
N VAL A 155 -0.97 12.06 41.72
CA VAL A 155 -0.72 11.51 40.40
C VAL A 155 -1.16 10.06 40.38
N ALA A 156 -2.24 9.72 39.66
CA ALA A 156 -2.40 8.33 39.22
C ALA A 156 -1.91 8.17 37.80
N VAL A 157 -1.12 7.11 37.58
CA VAL A 157 -0.55 6.78 36.28
C VAL A 157 -1.07 5.42 35.85
N ALA A 158 -1.74 5.37 34.70
CA ALA A 158 -1.99 4.12 33.99
C ALA A 158 -1.08 4.05 32.77
N LYS A 159 -0.55 2.86 32.49
CA LYS A 159 0.33 2.61 31.34
C LYS A 159 -0.19 1.41 30.57
N SER A 160 -0.18 1.51 29.25
CA SER A 160 -0.42 0.37 28.36
C SER A 160 0.62 0.38 27.25
N THR A 161 1.01 -0.82 26.81
CA THR A 161 1.93 -1.04 25.70
C THR A 161 1.28 -1.99 24.73
N ARG A 162 1.21 -1.58 23.46
CA ARG A 162 0.67 -2.40 22.38
C ARG A 162 1.70 -2.57 21.27
N ASN A 163 1.84 -3.80 20.79
CA ASN A 163 2.61 -4.06 19.58
C ASN A 163 1.76 -3.67 18.36
N ILE A 164 2.37 -2.90 17.46
CA ILE A 164 1.83 -2.57 16.14
C ILE A 164 2.74 -3.19 15.08
N THR A 165 2.16 -3.86 14.10
CA THR A 165 2.90 -4.29 12.92
C THR A 165 3.08 -3.08 12.02
N VAL A 166 4.32 -2.74 11.68
CA VAL A 166 4.58 -1.70 10.69
C VAL A 166 5.00 -2.33 9.39
N ILE A 167 4.24 -2.04 8.34
CA ILE A 167 4.52 -2.46 6.97
C ILE A 167 5.18 -1.27 6.27
N ASN A 168 6.44 -1.43 5.90
CA ASN A 168 7.17 -0.44 5.15
C ASN A 168 6.72 -0.50 3.69
N VAL A 169 6.17 0.60 3.19
CA VAL A 169 5.79 0.72 1.78
C VAL A 169 7.00 1.26 1.02
N PRO A 170 7.63 0.44 0.17
CA PRO A 170 8.83 0.82 -0.55
C PRO A 170 8.50 1.82 -1.65
N ASN A 171 9.39 2.79 -1.86
CA ASN A 171 9.31 3.72 -2.98
C ASN A 171 10.48 3.45 -3.94
N PHE A 172 10.18 3.09 -5.19
CA PHE A 172 11.18 2.67 -6.16
C PHE A 172 11.56 3.81 -7.12
N ILE A 173 12.75 4.36 -6.92
CA ILE A 173 13.29 5.47 -7.71
C ILE A 173 14.28 4.90 -8.73
N GLY A 174 14.05 5.19 -10.01
CA GLY A 174 14.87 4.73 -11.12
C GLY A 174 14.08 4.62 -12.43
N PRO A 175 14.75 4.38 -13.56
CA PRO A 175 14.14 4.41 -14.88
C PRO A 175 13.17 3.22 -15.08
N SER A 176 12.16 3.40 -15.93
CA SER A 176 11.24 2.32 -16.35
C SER A 176 11.84 1.44 -17.46
N GLN A 177 12.94 1.86 -18.08
CA GLN A 177 13.64 1.11 -19.13
C GLN A 177 15.15 1.23 -18.97
N LEU A 178 15.89 0.17 -19.28
CA LEU A 178 17.34 0.18 -19.36
C LEU A 178 17.85 -0.59 -20.58
N CYS A 179 18.93 -0.11 -21.18
CA CYS A 179 19.56 -0.75 -22.35
C CYS A 179 20.73 -1.66 -21.96
N GLY A 180 21.47 -1.27 -20.91
CA GLY A 180 22.64 -1.99 -20.40
C GLY A 180 22.57 -2.19 -18.90
N GLU A 181 22.67 -1.10 -18.12
CA GLU A 181 22.46 -1.16 -16.67
C GLU A 181 21.83 0.12 -16.15
N ALA A 182 21.21 0.02 -14.97
CA ALA A 182 20.68 1.15 -14.23
C ALA A 182 20.71 0.88 -12.72
N THR A 183 20.96 1.94 -11.95
CA THR A 183 20.87 1.90 -10.48
C THR A 183 19.49 2.39 -10.04
N TYR A 184 18.90 1.64 -9.11
CA TYR A 184 17.63 1.92 -8.48
C TYR A 184 17.86 2.21 -7.01
N THR A 185 17.29 3.31 -6.53
CA THR A 185 17.22 3.61 -5.10
C THR A 185 15.84 3.18 -4.61
N ILE A 186 15.78 2.35 -3.57
CA ILE A 186 14.52 1.90 -2.99
C ILE A 186 14.44 2.45 -1.57
N GLU A 187 13.54 3.40 -1.32
CA GLU A 187 13.33 3.89 0.03
C GLU A 187 12.57 2.86 0.85
N ARG A 188 12.92 2.71 2.14
CA ARG A 188 12.33 1.73 3.06
C ARG A 188 12.31 0.31 2.46
N PRO A 189 13.44 -0.19 1.92
CA PRO A 189 13.49 -1.50 1.32
C PRO A 189 13.34 -2.57 2.39
N SER A 190 12.91 -3.75 1.97
CA SER A 190 13.00 -4.96 2.79
C SER A 190 13.68 -6.04 1.93
N ALA A 191 13.21 -7.28 1.93
CA ALA A 191 13.79 -8.29 1.04
C ALA A 191 13.54 -7.90 -0.43
N ILE A 192 14.64 -7.65 -1.17
CA ILE A 192 14.62 -7.23 -2.58
C ILE A 192 15.00 -8.41 -3.47
N THR A 193 14.21 -8.63 -4.52
CA THR A 193 14.49 -9.63 -5.57
C THR A 193 14.18 -9.07 -6.95
N LEU A 194 14.67 -9.75 -7.98
CA LEU A 194 14.37 -9.45 -9.38
C LEU A 194 13.73 -10.69 -10.01
N GLU A 195 12.49 -10.57 -10.41
CA GLU A 195 11.71 -11.66 -10.99
C GLU A 195 11.59 -11.53 -12.51
N ASN A 196 11.30 -12.65 -13.18
CA ASN A 196 11.28 -12.78 -14.64
C ASN A 196 12.59 -12.37 -15.32
N ALA A 197 13.71 -12.49 -14.60
CA ALA A 197 15.01 -11.98 -15.01
C ALA A 197 15.91 -13.04 -15.67
N THR A 198 15.51 -14.30 -15.66
CA THR A 198 16.30 -15.43 -16.19
C THR A 198 16.76 -15.17 -17.62
N GLY A 199 18.07 -15.09 -17.83
CA GLY A 199 18.68 -14.84 -19.14
C GLY A 199 18.44 -13.44 -19.71
N ILE A 200 17.89 -12.50 -18.93
CA ILE A 200 17.60 -11.11 -19.35
C ILE A 200 18.39 -10.11 -18.51
N ALA A 201 18.36 -10.24 -17.18
CA ALA A 201 19.03 -9.29 -16.28
C ALA A 201 19.45 -9.95 -14.96
N THR A 202 20.39 -9.32 -14.28
CA THR A 202 20.82 -9.67 -12.92
C THR A 202 20.65 -8.48 -11.99
N LEU A 203 20.45 -8.78 -10.70
CA LEU A 203 20.33 -7.79 -9.64
C LEU A 203 21.57 -7.86 -8.72
N THR A 204 22.19 -6.71 -8.48
CA THR A 204 23.32 -6.59 -7.53
C THR A 204 22.98 -5.57 -6.46
N ALA A 205 23.08 -5.93 -5.18
CA ALA A 205 22.96 -4.98 -4.09
C ALA A 205 24.24 -4.14 -3.99
N LEU A 206 24.12 -2.81 -3.98
CA LEU A 206 25.24 -1.88 -3.87
C LEU A 206 25.46 -1.36 -2.45
N GLY A 207 24.54 -1.67 -1.52
CA GLY A 207 24.46 -1.01 -0.21
C GLY A 207 23.70 0.31 -0.29
N ASN A 208 23.53 0.99 0.85
CA ASN A 208 22.86 2.30 0.95
C ASN A 208 21.50 2.38 0.23
N ASN A 209 20.69 1.32 0.33
CA ASN A 209 19.39 1.21 -0.33
C ASN A 209 19.44 1.34 -1.86
N GLN A 210 20.56 0.93 -2.47
CA GLN A 210 20.73 0.92 -3.91
C GLN A 210 20.92 -0.48 -4.46
N TRP A 211 20.30 -0.73 -5.61
CA TRP A 211 20.41 -1.97 -6.37
C TRP A 211 20.69 -1.65 -7.83
N LYS A 212 21.66 -2.34 -8.41
CA LYS A 212 21.95 -2.26 -9.84
C LYS A 212 21.26 -3.40 -10.56
N VAL A 213 20.46 -3.05 -11.57
CA VAL A 213 19.94 -4.02 -12.54
C VAL A 213 20.82 -3.92 -13.78
N THR A 214 21.43 -5.04 -14.15
CA THR A 214 22.33 -5.14 -15.31
C THR A 214 21.75 -6.15 -16.29
N LYS A 215 21.55 -5.75 -17.55
CA LYS A 215 21.18 -6.64 -18.65
C LYS A 215 22.29 -7.69 -18.84
N ILE A 216 21.88 -8.93 -19.02
CA ILE A 216 22.78 -10.03 -19.36
C ILE A 216 22.35 -10.66 -20.69
N GLY A 217 23.34 -11.07 -21.48
CA GLY A 217 23.10 -11.67 -22.79
C GLY A 217 22.40 -10.74 -23.78
N SER A 218 21.81 -11.35 -24.81
CA SER A 218 21.13 -10.64 -25.90
C SER A 218 19.62 -10.47 -25.70
N ASN A 219 19.01 -11.24 -24.79
CA ASN A 219 17.56 -11.24 -24.61
C ASN A 219 17.04 -9.90 -24.06
N SER A 220 15.82 -9.56 -24.46
CA SER A 220 15.08 -8.40 -23.97
C SER A 220 13.78 -8.88 -23.33
N GLY A 221 13.26 -8.14 -22.36
CA GLY A 221 12.03 -8.53 -21.66
C GLY A 221 11.64 -7.55 -20.55
N THR A 222 10.48 -7.79 -19.95
CA THR A 222 10.04 -7.02 -18.77
C THR A 222 10.33 -7.81 -17.50
N VAL A 223 11.20 -7.25 -16.66
CA VAL A 223 11.54 -7.80 -15.35
C VAL A 223 10.79 -7.05 -14.25
N GLN A 224 10.66 -7.66 -13.08
CA GLN A 224 9.99 -7.05 -11.92
C GLN A 224 10.99 -6.89 -10.79
N LEU A 225 11.27 -5.64 -10.40
CA LEU A 225 12.00 -5.34 -9.17
C LEU A 225 11.02 -5.38 -8.00
N VAL A 226 11.21 -6.33 -7.10
CA VAL A 226 10.26 -6.67 -6.05
C VAL A 226 10.84 -6.36 -4.69
N SER A 227 10.04 -5.75 -3.82
CA SER A 227 10.29 -5.60 -2.39
C SER A 227 9.15 -6.22 -1.61
N THR A 228 9.45 -7.05 -0.62
CA THR A 228 8.43 -7.71 0.22
C THR A 228 8.47 -7.17 1.65
N SER A 229 7.36 -6.66 2.16
CA SER A 229 7.26 -6.13 3.53
C SER A 229 5.95 -6.56 4.18
N GLY A 230 6.02 -7.12 5.39
CA GLY A 230 4.84 -7.58 6.14
C GLY A 230 3.98 -8.61 5.39
N GLY A 231 4.60 -9.51 4.64
CA GLY A 231 3.90 -10.49 3.80
C GLY A 231 3.26 -9.90 2.53
N LYS A 232 3.38 -8.59 2.31
CA LYS A 232 2.91 -7.91 1.09
C LYS A 232 4.03 -7.76 0.08
N ARG A 233 3.63 -7.69 -1.19
CA ARG A 233 4.53 -7.60 -2.33
C ARG A 233 4.33 -6.27 -3.05
N TYR A 234 5.43 -5.57 -3.29
CA TYR A 234 5.48 -4.30 -3.99
C TYR A 234 6.43 -4.43 -5.18
N THR A 235 6.03 -3.95 -6.35
CA THR A 235 6.75 -4.23 -7.60
C THR A 235 6.94 -2.98 -8.45
N LYS A 236 8.09 -2.89 -9.12
CA LYS A 236 8.34 -1.95 -10.22
C LYS A 236 8.68 -2.75 -11.48
N SER A 237 7.86 -2.58 -12.51
CA SER A 237 8.14 -3.09 -13.86
C SER A 237 9.30 -2.34 -14.49
N ILE A 238 10.23 -3.07 -15.08
CA ILE A 238 11.38 -2.52 -15.81
C ILE A 238 11.48 -3.23 -17.16
N THR A 239 11.48 -2.46 -18.24
CA THR A 239 11.76 -2.98 -19.58
C THR A 239 13.27 -3.03 -19.81
N VAL A 240 13.80 -4.20 -20.13
CA VAL A 240 15.23 -4.42 -20.41
C VAL A 240 15.41 -4.62 -21.90
N GLY A 241 16.15 -3.71 -22.54
CA GLY A 241 16.40 -3.72 -23.99
C GLY A 241 15.20 -3.25 -24.81
N THR A 242 15.15 -3.72 -26.06
CA THR A 242 14.08 -3.45 -27.02
C THR A 242 13.18 -4.67 -27.12
N LEU A 243 11.89 -4.51 -26.80
CA LEU A 243 10.93 -5.61 -26.89
C LEU A 243 10.56 -5.89 -28.37
N PRO A 244 10.23 -7.14 -28.71
CA PRO A 244 9.74 -7.47 -30.04
C PRO A 244 8.37 -6.83 -30.29
N PRO A 245 8.08 -6.35 -31.51
CA PRO A 245 6.76 -5.85 -31.88
C PRO A 245 5.77 -7.01 -32.00
N ARG A 246 4.46 -6.74 -31.96
CA ARG A 246 3.42 -7.77 -32.13
C ARG A 246 2.71 -7.62 -33.47
N ILE A 247 2.57 -8.71 -34.22
CA ILE A 247 1.80 -8.74 -35.48
C ILE A 247 0.43 -9.39 -35.22
N SER A 248 -0.62 -8.82 -35.79
CA SER A 248 -1.99 -9.35 -35.73
C SER A 248 -2.67 -9.28 -37.09
N GLY A 249 -3.45 -10.30 -37.43
CA GLY A 249 -4.24 -10.36 -38.65
C GLY A 249 -4.78 -11.76 -38.90
N PRO A 250 -5.28 -12.04 -40.11
CA PRO A 250 -5.78 -13.36 -40.49
C PRO A 250 -4.67 -14.42 -40.46
N GLN A 251 -4.96 -15.60 -39.89
CA GLN A 251 -4.02 -16.73 -39.94
C GLN A 251 -4.10 -17.55 -41.22
N THR A 252 -5.18 -17.38 -42.00
CA THR A 252 -5.38 -18.06 -43.28
C THR A 252 -5.82 -17.06 -44.34
N VAL A 253 -5.23 -17.18 -45.52
CA VAL A 253 -5.49 -16.34 -46.69
C VAL A 253 -5.72 -17.23 -47.92
N THR A 254 -6.48 -16.73 -48.89
CA THR A 254 -6.84 -17.42 -50.14
C THR A 254 -6.39 -16.59 -51.34
N SER A 255 -6.25 -17.24 -52.51
CA SER A 255 -5.86 -16.60 -53.78
C SER A 255 -6.70 -15.37 -54.12
N ASN A 256 -6.07 -14.44 -54.86
CA ASN A 256 -6.70 -13.25 -55.46
C ASN A 256 -7.40 -12.32 -54.47
N ASN A 257 -6.97 -12.32 -53.21
CA ASN A 257 -7.51 -11.47 -52.16
C ASN A 257 -6.43 -10.61 -51.51
N SER A 258 -6.88 -9.53 -50.88
CA SER A 258 -6.06 -8.58 -50.11
C SER A 258 -6.38 -8.70 -48.63
N TYR A 259 -5.34 -8.77 -47.79
CA TYR A 259 -5.47 -8.96 -46.34
C TYR A 259 -4.63 -7.94 -45.59
N THR A 260 -5.22 -7.35 -44.56
CA THR A 260 -4.54 -6.36 -43.71
C THR A 260 -4.06 -6.98 -42.40
N TYR A 261 -2.83 -6.65 -42.02
CA TYR A 261 -2.24 -6.96 -40.73
C TYR A 261 -1.83 -5.67 -40.02
N SER A 262 -1.90 -5.68 -38.70
CA SER A 262 -1.46 -4.58 -37.85
C SER A 262 -0.21 -4.99 -37.08
N VAL A 263 0.79 -4.11 -37.06
CA VAL A 263 2.01 -4.26 -36.26
C VAL A 263 1.96 -3.27 -35.10
N TYR A 264 1.92 -3.80 -33.88
CA TYR A 264 1.93 -3.02 -32.66
C TYR A 264 3.36 -2.89 -32.16
N LYS A 265 3.83 -1.63 -32.12
CA LYS A 265 5.10 -1.27 -31.48
C LYS A 265 5.01 -1.52 -29.97
N SER A 266 6.11 -1.96 -29.39
CA SER A 266 6.28 -2.02 -27.95
C SER A 266 6.65 -0.66 -27.35
N ASP A 267 7.22 0.24 -28.16
CA ASP A 267 7.59 1.62 -27.82
C ASP A 267 7.05 2.58 -28.89
N PRO A 268 6.24 3.60 -28.53
CA PRO A 268 5.67 4.53 -29.51
C PRO A 268 6.72 5.31 -30.32
N ASN A 269 7.92 5.51 -29.77
CA ASN A 269 9.00 6.29 -30.39
C ASN A 269 9.98 5.43 -31.19
N SER A 270 9.74 4.13 -31.33
CA SER A 270 10.60 3.23 -32.09
C SER A 270 10.37 3.30 -33.59
N THR A 271 11.29 2.72 -34.36
CA THR A 271 11.13 2.44 -35.79
C THR A 271 10.84 0.95 -36.01
N LEU A 272 10.02 0.65 -37.03
CA LEU A 272 9.71 -0.73 -37.44
C LEU A 272 10.42 -1.06 -38.74
N SER A 273 10.97 -2.27 -38.83
CA SER A 273 11.33 -2.91 -40.10
C SER A 273 10.43 -4.11 -40.27
N ILE A 274 9.81 -4.23 -41.45
CA ILE A 274 8.83 -5.26 -41.77
C ILE A 274 9.25 -5.91 -43.09
N GLU A 275 9.33 -7.22 -43.09
CA GLU A 275 9.59 -8.03 -44.27
C GLU A 275 8.60 -9.20 -44.34
N ALA A 276 8.40 -9.74 -45.53
CA ALA A 276 7.60 -10.94 -45.73
C ALA A 276 8.41 -11.94 -46.55
N TYR A 277 8.35 -13.21 -46.16
CA TYR A 277 9.01 -14.31 -46.84
C TYR A 277 7.99 -15.39 -47.19
N ALA A 278 7.95 -15.83 -48.45
CA ALA A 278 7.18 -17.00 -48.86
C ALA A 278 8.08 -18.02 -49.55
N GLY A 279 7.62 -19.27 -49.59
CA GLY A 279 8.32 -20.33 -50.30
C GLY A 279 8.51 -20.04 -51.80
N PRO A 280 9.46 -20.70 -52.46
CA PRO A 280 9.71 -20.51 -53.90
C PRO A 280 8.44 -20.69 -54.74
N GLY A 281 8.19 -19.78 -55.68
CA GLY A 281 7.05 -19.85 -56.60
C GLY A 281 5.73 -19.29 -56.07
N MET A 282 5.72 -18.65 -54.90
CA MET A 282 4.55 -17.97 -54.33
C MET A 282 4.47 -16.50 -54.77
N PRO A 283 3.53 -16.11 -55.66
CA PRO A 283 3.36 -14.71 -56.02
C PRO A 283 2.58 -13.96 -54.92
N TYR A 284 3.29 -13.11 -54.16
CA TYR A 284 2.69 -12.15 -53.23
C TYR A 284 3.27 -10.76 -53.43
N THR A 285 2.50 -9.73 -53.09
CA THR A 285 3.03 -8.38 -52.93
C THR A 285 2.74 -7.87 -51.53
N LEU A 286 3.72 -7.16 -50.96
CA LEU A 286 3.63 -6.55 -49.65
C LEU A 286 3.61 -5.04 -49.83
N ASN A 287 2.57 -4.38 -49.31
CA ASN A 287 2.55 -2.94 -49.17
C ASN A 287 2.55 -2.60 -47.68
N VAL A 288 3.55 -1.82 -47.24
CA VAL A 288 3.72 -1.43 -45.84
C VAL A 288 3.48 0.06 -45.73
N VAL A 289 2.44 0.46 -44.99
CA VAL A 289 2.10 1.85 -44.74
C VAL A 289 2.04 2.06 -43.23
N GLY A 290 3.08 2.71 -42.69
CA GLY A 290 3.24 2.89 -41.25
C GLY A 290 3.24 1.55 -40.52
N ASN A 291 2.25 1.34 -39.65
CA ASN A 291 2.11 0.14 -38.83
C ASN A 291 1.18 -0.92 -39.45
N GLN A 292 0.72 -0.72 -40.68
CA GLN A 292 -0.16 -1.64 -41.39
C GLN A 292 0.56 -2.31 -42.55
N ILE A 293 0.27 -3.59 -42.70
CA ILE A 293 0.76 -4.43 -43.79
C ILE A 293 -0.45 -4.83 -44.61
N THR A 294 -0.40 -4.60 -45.92
CA THR A 294 -1.35 -5.17 -46.87
C THR A 294 -0.65 -6.26 -47.65
N LEU A 295 -1.13 -7.49 -47.49
CA LEU A 295 -0.68 -8.67 -48.21
C LEU A 295 -1.67 -8.94 -49.35
N ASN A 296 -1.23 -8.77 -50.58
CA ASN A 296 -2.00 -9.21 -51.74
C ASN A 296 -1.45 -10.55 -52.20
N THR A 297 -2.37 -11.50 -52.39
CA THR A 297 -2.02 -12.83 -52.87
C THR A 297 -2.55 -13.03 -54.27
N ASN A 298 -1.73 -13.61 -55.15
CA ASN A 298 -2.13 -13.90 -56.53
C ASN A 298 -2.43 -15.40 -56.69
N SER A 299 -3.15 -15.74 -57.76
CA SER A 299 -3.41 -17.13 -58.12
C SER A 299 -2.10 -17.90 -58.33
N ILE A 300 -2.08 -19.15 -57.84
CA ILE A 300 -0.99 -20.10 -58.06
C ILE A 300 -1.53 -21.12 -59.04
N GLY A 301 -0.97 -21.17 -60.25
CA GLY A 301 -1.28 -22.24 -61.18
C GLY A 301 -0.77 -23.57 -60.64
N GLY A 302 -1.67 -24.55 -60.42
CA GLY A 302 -1.31 -25.92 -60.03
C GLY A 302 -2.15 -26.51 -58.90
N ASN A 303 -1.80 -27.74 -58.50
CA ASN A 303 -2.49 -28.51 -57.45
C ASN A 303 -2.55 -27.76 -56.11
N VAL A 304 -3.68 -27.88 -55.42
CA VAL A 304 -3.95 -27.33 -54.08
C VAL A 304 -2.87 -27.77 -53.10
N ARG A 305 -1.94 -26.88 -52.77
CA ARG A 305 -0.98 -27.05 -51.67
C ARG A 305 -1.13 -25.89 -50.70
N ASP A 306 -1.07 -26.20 -49.41
CA ASP A 306 -0.92 -25.19 -48.39
C ASP A 306 0.51 -24.64 -48.43
N TYR A 307 0.63 -23.32 -48.52
CA TYR A 307 1.90 -22.62 -48.41
C TYR A 307 1.91 -21.75 -47.15
N TYR A 308 3.09 -21.38 -46.68
CA TYR A 308 3.24 -20.47 -45.56
C TYR A 308 3.95 -19.19 -45.99
N ILE A 309 3.35 -18.06 -45.65
CA ILE A 309 3.95 -16.73 -45.75
C ILE A 309 4.33 -16.32 -44.33
N GLN A 310 5.60 -16.01 -44.11
CA GLN A 310 6.10 -15.51 -42.85
C GLN A 310 6.19 -13.99 -42.91
N LEU A 311 5.33 -13.30 -42.16
CA LEU A 311 5.50 -11.89 -41.87
C LEU A 311 6.49 -11.74 -40.74
N LYS A 312 7.50 -10.91 -40.91
CA LYS A 312 8.59 -10.71 -39.97
C LYS A 312 8.67 -9.23 -39.63
N ALA A 313 8.78 -8.93 -38.35
CA ALA A 313 8.93 -7.55 -37.89
C ALA A 313 10.01 -7.45 -36.81
N THR A 314 10.82 -6.41 -36.90
CA THR A 314 11.76 -5.99 -35.86
C THR A 314 11.48 -4.55 -35.48
N GLU A 315 11.78 -4.22 -34.24
CA GLU A 315 11.60 -2.87 -33.68
C GLU A 315 12.95 -2.34 -33.22
N THR A 316 13.26 -1.08 -33.52
CA THR A 316 14.51 -0.44 -33.11
C THR A 316 14.20 0.80 -32.30
N ASN A 317 14.77 0.91 -31.10
CA ASN A 317 14.71 2.11 -30.26
C ASN A 317 16.12 2.44 -29.73
N SER A 318 16.20 3.33 -28.73
CA SER A 318 17.46 3.75 -28.11
C SER A 318 18.26 2.59 -27.48
N CYS A 319 17.63 1.45 -27.20
CA CYS A 319 18.29 0.26 -26.68
C CYS A 319 18.75 -0.74 -27.75
N GLY A 320 18.63 -0.38 -29.03
CA GLY A 320 18.99 -1.21 -30.17
C GLY A 320 17.80 -1.89 -30.82
N THR A 321 18.07 -2.95 -31.56
CA THR A 321 17.05 -3.71 -32.32
C THR A 321 16.57 -4.91 -31.53
N SER A 322 15.26 -5.13 -31.51
CA SER A 322 14.65 -6.30 -30.88
C SER A 322 14.89 -7.58 -31.66
N ILE A 323 14.64 -8.71 -31.01
CA ILE A 323 14.52 -9.98 -31.71
C ILE A 323 13.36 -9.92 -32.71
N GLN A 324 13.48 -10.67 -33.80
CA GLN A 324 12.47 -10.70 -34.84
C GLN A 324 11.20 -11.43 -34.38
N THR A 325 10.05 -10.77 -34.53
CA THR A 325 8.74 -11.41 -34.43
C THR A 325 8.41 -12.06 -35.75
N VAL A 326 8.05 -13.34 -35.74
CA VAL A 326 7.62 -14.10 -36.92
C VAL A 326 6.14 -14.47 -36.77
N TYR A 327 5.32 -14.06 -37.73
CA TYR A 327 3.90 -14.39 -37.82
C TYR A 327 3.67 -15.24 -39.07
N SER A 328 3.27 -16.50 -38.86
CA SER A 328 3.05 -17.45 -39.96
C SER A 328 1.60 -17.39 -40.43
N VAL A 329 1.43 -17.11 -41.72
CA VAL A 329 0.14 -17.06 -42.41
C VAL A 329 0.05 -18.28 -43.32
N ARG A 330 -1.02 -19.05 -43.19
CA ARG A 330 -1.34 -20.16 -44.09
C ARG A 330 -2.01 -19.63 -45.35
N PHE A 331 -1.44 -19.90 -46.51
CA PHE A 331 -2.05 -19.66 -47.81
C PHE A 331 -2.70 -20.93 -48.32
N ARG A 332 -3.99 -20.85 -48.65
CA ARG A 332 -4.75 -21.91 -49.33
C ARG A 332 -4.90 -21.55 -50.80
N GLY A 333 -4.09 -22.18 -51.66
CA GLY A 333 -4.19 -22.04 -53.11
C GLY A 333 -5.26 -22.98 -53.65
N GLY A 334 -6.30 -22.45 -54.28
CA GLY A 334 -7.31 -23.28 -54.92
C GLY A 334 -8.37 -22.47 -55.64
N ASP A 335 -8.14 -22.20 -56.93
CA ASP A 335 -9.19 -21.89 -57.90
C ASP A 335 -9.50 -23.16 -58.72
N GLY A 336 -9.74 -24.29 -58.06
CA GLY A 336 -10.25 -25.49 -58.71
C GLY A 336 -11.78 -25.47 -58.69
N PRO A 337 -12.49 -25.70 -59.82
CA PRO A 337 -13.94 -25.90 -59.76
C PRO A 337 -14.23 -27.09 -58.85
N ILE A 338 -15.21 -26.91 -57.97
CA ILE A 338 -15.81 -27.99 -57.20
C ILE A 338 -16.60 -28.82 -58.21
N ASN A 339 -16.00 -29.87 -58.75
CA ASN A 339 -16.69 -30.95 -59.45
C ASN A 339 -16.79 -32.15 -58.52
#